data_AF-A0A3R8D5E5-F1
#
_entry.id   AF-A0A3R8D5E5-F1
#
_cell.length_a   1.000
_cell.length_b   1.000
_cell.length_c   1.000
_cell.angle_alpha   90.00
_cell.angle_beta   90.00
_cell.angle_gamma   90.00
#
_symmetry.space_group_name_H-M   'P 1'
#
loop_
_entity.id
_entity.type
_entity.pdbx_description
1 polymer ?
#
loop_
_entity_poly.entity_id
_entity_poly.type
_entity_poly.pdbx_seq_one_letter_code
_entity_poly.pdbx_strand_id
1 'polypeptide(L)'
;MKVVLEKLAQRQDLTAEEMDIVIDTIALGAMDPIQIGVFLSLLRSKGETPLEVQTLVTVMLRHARLVTLQEGVKTLDIVGTGGDGANTVNLSTSAAILAAACGAKVAKHGNRSVSSRYAPHFHPAMKHVGPVRKSMGIRSVFNILGPLINPAKCQTSVIGVYTPALLDLFGQVR
;
A
#
# COMPACT_ATOMS: atom_id res chain seq x y z
N MET A 1 -0.05 6.07 -21.81
CA MET A 1 0.40 7.01 -20.75
C MET A 1 -0.06 8.45 -20.96
N LYS A 2 0.18 9.09 -22.13
CA LYS A 2 -0.24 10.48 -22.41
C LYS A 2 -1.68 10.80 -21.98
N VAL A 3 -2.65 10.00 -22.44
CA VAL A 3 -4.08 10.17 -22.12
C VAL A 3 -4.35 10.17 -20.62
N VAL A 4 -3.78 9.22 -19.88
CA VAL A 4 -3.95 9.12 -18.41
C VAL A 4 -3.35 10.34 -17.70
N LEU A 5 -2.16 10.80 -18.11
CA LEU A 5 -1.54 11.98 -17.50
C LEU A 5 -2.35 13.25 -17.80
N GLU A 6 -2.91 13.39 -18.99
CA GLU A 6 -3.81 14.50 -19.36
C GLU A 6 -5.10 14.48 -18.51
N LYS A 7 -5.72 13.31 -18.31
CA LYS A 7 -6.88 13.15 -17.42
C LYS A 7 -6.56 13.58 -15.98
N LEU A 8 -5.46 13.07 -15.41
CA LEU A 8 -5.05 13.42 -14.04
C LEU A 8 -4.71 14.92 -13.91
N ALA A 9 -4.08 15.51 -14.92
CA ALA A 9 -3.80 16.95 -14.96
C ALA A 9 -5.10 17.79 -14.98
N GLN A 10 -6.17 17.27 -15.58
CA GLN A 10 -7.53 17.83 -15.55
C GLN A 10 -8.32 17.44 -14.30
N ARG A 11 -7.68 16.80 -13.30
CA ARG A 11 -8.29 16.30 -12.06
C ARG A 11 -9.43 15.30 -12.29
N GLN A 12 -9.39 14.55 -13.39
CA GLN A 12 -10.36 13.49 -13.68
C GLN A 12 -9.91 12.16 -13.09
N ASP A 13 -10.87 11.40 -12.57
CA ASP A 13 -10.63 10.08 -12.01
C ASP A 13 -10.31 9.05 -13.09
N LEU A 14 -9.48 8.08 -12.74
CA LEU A 14 -9.17 6.95 -13.59
C LEU A 14 -10.18 5.83 -13.40
N THR A 15 -10.47 5.11 -14.48
CA THR A 15 -11.22 3.86 -14.38
C THR A 15 -10.34 2.76 -13.77
N ALA A 16 -10.97 1.65 -13.36
CA ALA A 16 -10.23 0.50 -12.86
C ALA A 16 -9.26 -0.05 -13.91
N GLU A 17 -9.66 -0.10 -15.18
CA GLU A 17 -8.84 -0.59 -16.29
C GLU A 17 -7.63 0.32 -16.53
N GLU A 18 -7.84 1.64 -16.53
CA GLU A 18 -6.75 2.62 -16.69
C GLU A 18 -5.73 2.49 -15.55
N MET A 19 -6.23 2.39 -14.31
CA MET A 19 -5.39 2.24 -13.12
C MET A 19 -4.64 0.89 -13.12
N ASP A 20 -5.31 -0.21 -13.51
CA ASP A 20 -4.70 -1.55 -13.58
C ASP A 20 -3.53 -1.54 -14.55
N ILE A 21 -3.74 -1.07 -15.79
CA ILE A 21 -2.71 -1.00 -16.83
C ILE A 21 -1.49 -0.21 -16.34
N VAL A 22 -1.71 0.95 -15.68
CA VAL A 22 -0.61 1.79 -15.19
C VAL A 22 0.17 1.09 -14.09
N ILE A 23 -0.51 0.57 -13.06
CA ILE A 23 0.17 -0.06 -11.92
C ILE A 23 0.85 -1.37 -12.33
N ASP A 24 0.24 -2.14 -13.22
CA ASP A 24 0.82 -3.40 -13.73
C ASP A 24 2.10 -3.12 -14.52
N THR A 25 2.09 -2.10 -15.38
CA THR A 25 3.27 -1.66 -16.13
C THR A 25 4.40 -1.19 -15.18
N ILE A 26 4.06 -0.48 -14.09
CA ILE A 26 5.03 -0.09 -13.05
C ILE A 26 5.58 -1.33 -12.34
N ALA A 27 4.73 -2.27 -11.96
CA ALA A 27 5.11 -3.46 -11.21
C ALA A 27 6.02 -4.40 -12.02
N LEU A 28 5.81 -4.48 -13.34
CA LEU A 28 6.66 -5.19 -14.29
C LEU A 28 7.99 -4.47 -14.58
N GLY A 29 8.13 -3.21 -14.15
CA GLY A 29 9.32 -2.41 -14.40
C GLY A 29 9.45 -1.89 -15.84
N ALA A 30 8.34 -1.83 -16.58
CA ALA A 30 8.31 -1.41 -17.98
C ALA A 30 7.97 0.08 -18.17
N MET A 31 7.79 0.84 -17.08
CA MET A 31 7.48 2.27 -17.11
C MET A 31 8.72 3.13 -16.84
N ASP A 32 8.84 4.22 -17.59
CA ASP A 32 9.90 5.21 -17.41
C ASP A 32 9.81 5.90 -16.02
N PRO A 33 10.93 6.08 -15.29
CA PRO A 33 10.94 6.70 -13.97
C PRO A 33 10.35 8.12 -13.89
N ILE A 34 10.49 8.92 -14.95
CA ILE A 34 9.91 10.27 -15.02
C ILE A 34 8.38 10.15 -15.10
N GLN A 35 7.88 9.26 -15.96
CA GLN A 35 6.44 9.00 -16.06
C GLN A 35 5.84 8.50 -14.74
N ILE A 36 6.54 7.62 -14.01
CA ILE A 36 6.13 7.19 -12.66
C ILE A 36 6.02 8.40 -11.72
N GLY A 37 7.03 9.27 -11.70
CA GLY A 37 7.06 10.44 -10.84
C GLY A 37 5.92 11.42 -11.14
N VAL A 38 5.66 11.68 -12.43
CA VAL A 38 4.56 12.55 -12.88
C VAL A 38 3.21 11.93 -12.52
N PHE A 39 3.01 10.65 -12.80
CA PHE A 39 1.78 9.93 -12.45
C PHE A 39 1.47 10.02 -10.96
N LEU A 40 2.44 9.69 -10.10
CA LEU A 40 2.28 9.73 -8.64
C LEU A 40 1.98 11.14 -8.12
N SER A 41 2.60 12.16 -8.72
CA SER A 41 2.40 13.56 -8.33
C SER A 41 1.01 14.07 -8.72
N LEU A 42 0.57 13.77 -9.96
CA LEU A 42 -0.74 14.18 -10.45
C LEU A 42 -1.87 13.46 -9.73
N LEU A 43 -1.74 12.14 -9.51
CA LEU A 43 -2.72 11.34 -8.78
C LEU A 43 -2.93 11.89 -7.35
N ARG A 44 -1.84 12.21 -6.65
CA ARG A 44 -1.91 12.88 -5.34
C ARG A 44 -2.56 14.26 -5.40
N SER A 45 -2.20 15.08 -6.38
CA SER A 45 -2.71 16.45 -6.51
C SER A 45 -4.21 16.47 -6.83
N LYS A 46 -4.67 15.51 -7.63
CA LYS A 46 -6.10 15.24 -7.85
C LYS A 46 -6.78 14.86 -6.53
N GLY A 47 -6.17 13.92 -5.80
CA GLY A 47 -6.78 13.22 -4.67
C GLY A 47 -7.22 11.84 -5.12
N GLU A 48 -6.73 10.79 -4.46
CA GLU A 48 -7.00 9.41 -4.84
C GLU A 48 -8.41 8.97 -4.43
N THR A 49 -9.12 8.30 -5.33
CA THR A 49 -10.45 7.72 -5.05
C THR A 49 -10.32 6.32 -4.45
N PRO A 50 -11.36 5.84 -3.73
CA PRO A 50 -11.41 4.45 -3.27
C PRO A 50 -11.21 3.42 -4.39
N LEU A 51 -11.78 3.66 -5.57
CA LEU A 51 -11.62 2.78 -6.72
C LEU A 51 -10.16 2.69 -7.18
N GLU A 52 -9.48 3.83 -7.35
CA GLU A 52 -8.08 3.86 -7.76
C GLU A 52 -7.17 3.16 -6.74
N VAL A 53 -7.42 3.37 -5.44
CA VAL A 53 -6.66 2.73 -4.36
C VAL A 53 -6.95 1.23 -4.30
N GLN A 54 -8.20 0.80 -4.46
CA GLN A 54 -8.58 -0.62 -4.51
C GLN A 54 -7.91 -1.34 -5.69
N THR A 55 -7.87 -0.70 -6.86
CA THR A 55 -7.18 -1.26 -8.02
C THR A 55 -5.68 -1.36 -7.78
N LEU A 56 -5.05 -0.31 -7.21
CA LEU A 56 -3.65 -0.35 -6.80
C LEU A 56 -3.35 -1.53 -5.86
N VAL A 57 -4.18 -1.73 -4.83
CA VAL A 57 -4.05 -2.84 -3.87
C VAL A 57 -4.12 -4.19 -4.59
N THR A 58 -5.14 -4.35 -5.44
CA THR A 58 -5.39 -5.59 -6.20
C THR A 58 -4.20 -5.96 -7.08
N VAL A 59 -3.69 -5.00 -7.86
CA VAL A 59 -2.54 -5.23 -8.75
C VAL A 59 -1.27 -5.48 -7.93
N MET A 60 -1.03 -4.73 -6.87
CA MET A 60 0.16 -4.92 -6.04
C MET A 60 0.19 -6.28 -5.32
N LEU A 61 -0.98 -6.81 -4.93
CA LEU A 61 -1.11 -8.17 -4.41
C LEU A 61 -0.95 -9.24 -5.51
N ARG A 62 -1.34 -8.97 -6.76
CA ARG A 62 -1.09 -9.85 -7.93
C ARG A 62 0.41 -10.07 -8.17
N HIS A 63 1.21 -9.02 -7.95
CA HIS A 63 2.68 -9.04 -8.08
C HIS A 63 3.41 -9.38 -6.76
N ALA A 64 2.68 -9.67 -5.69
CA ALA A 64 3.26 -10.05 -4.40
C ALA A 64 3.59 -11.54 -4.35
N ARG A 65 4.57 -11.90 -3.51
CA ARG A 65 4.77 -13.30 -3.10
C ARG A 65 3.76 -13.60 -2.01
N LEU A 66 2.66 -14.26 -2.31
CA LEU A 66 1.63 -14.52 -1.31
C LEU A 66 2.06 -15.57 -0.29
N VAL A 67 1.55 -15.44 0.93
CA VAL A 67 1.70 -16.46 1.98
C VAL A 67 0.47 -17.37 1.93
N THR A 68 0.69 -18.66 1.71
CA THR A 68 -0.37 -19.66 1.79
C THR A 68 -0.67 -19.98 3.25
N LEU A 69 -1.90 -19.71 3.68
CA LEU A 69 -2.40 -20.08 4.99
C LEU A 69 -3.20 -21.40 4.89
N GLN A 70 -3.32 -22.09 6.02
CA GLN A 70 -4.23 -23.23 6.13
C GLN A 70 -5.68 -22.76 5.92
N GLU A 71 -6.48 -23.59 5.26
CA GLU A 71 -7.88 -23.28 4.98
C GLU A 71 -8.67 -23.05 6.27
N GLY A 72 -9.57 -22.06 6.25
CA GLY A 72 -10.39 -21.68 7.40
C GLY A 72 -9.68 -20.89 8.50
N VAL A 73 -8.35 -20.69 8.44
CA VAL A 73 -7.64 -19.87 9.41
C VAL A 73 -7.91 -18.39 9.15
N LYS A 74 -8.59 -17.74 10.10
CA LYS A 74 -8.78 -16.29 10.11
C LYS A 74 -7.57 -15.62 10.75
N THR A 75 -6.96 -14.69 10.05
CA THR A 75 -5.79 -13.95 10.54
C THR A 75 -6.08 -12.48 10.76
N LEU A 76 -5.38 -11.93 11.75
CA LEU A 76 -5.40 -10.53 12.15
C LEU A 76 -4.11 -9.84 11.72
N ASP A 77 -4.24 -8.66 11.12
CA ASP A 77 -3.14 -7.69 10.99
C ASP A 77 -3.37 -6.50 11.94
N ILE A 78 -2.31 -5.99 12.54
CA ILE A 78 -2.34 -4.74 13.32
C ILE A 78 -1.20 -3.89 12.79
N VAL A 79 -1.52 -2.87 12.02
CA VAL A 79 -0.57 -2.13 11.19
C VAL A 79 -0.99 -0.67 11.07
N GLY A 80 -0.11 0.18 10.55
CA GLY A 80 -0.46 1.56 10.25
C GLY A 80 0.27 2.08 9.03
N THR A 81 -0.23 3.19 8.49
CA THR A 81 0.41 3.90 7.36
C THR A 81 1.79 4.44 7.72
N GLY A 82 2.03 4.70 9.02
CA GLY A 82 3.20 5.39 9.53
C GLY A 82 3.25 6.86 9.10
N GLY A 83 4.30 7.58 9.53
CA GLY A 83 4.53 8.97 9.12
C GLY A 83 3.64 10.01 9.80
N ASP A 84 3.15 9.70 11.01
CA ASP A 84 2.44 10.64 11.89
C ASP A 84 3.37 11.64 12.60
N GLY A 85 4.68 11.38 12.60
CA GLY A 85 5.68 12.22 13.27
C GLY A 85 5.64 12.15 14.79
N ALA A 86 4.85 11.23 15.37
CA ALA A 86 4.60 11.17 16.81
C ALA A 86 5.75 10.53 17.60
N ASN A 87 6.73 9.91 16.93
CA ASN A 87 7.90 9.26 17.53
C ASN A 87 7.56 8.32 18.70
N THR A 88 6.44 7.62 18.59
CA THR A 88 6.02 6.64 19.59
C THR A 88 6.87 5.37 19.51
N VAL A 89 6.80 4.54 20.55
CA VAL A 89 7.26 3.15 20.47
C VAL A 89 6.45 2.36 19.42
N ASN A 90 6.91 1.14 19.07
CA ASN A 90 6.24 0.26 18.09
C ASN A 90 4.94 -0.36 18.64
N LEU A 91 3.95 0.46 18.96
CA LEU A 91 2.68 0.05 19.58
C LEU A 91 1.98 -1.08 18.81
N SER A 92 1.94 -0.99 17.48
CA SER A 92 1.33 -2.03 16.63
C SER A 92 2.03 -3.39 16.73
N THR A 93 3.34 -3.41 16.98
CA THR A 93 4.10 -4.65 17.21
C THR A 93 3.79 -5.23 18.57
N SER A 94 3.78 -4.41 19.62
CA SER A 94 3.41 -4.86 20.97
C SER A 94 1.97 -5.38 21.02
N ALA A 95 1.02 -4.69 20.38
CA ALA A 95 -0.37 -5.12 20.28
C ALA A 95 -0.52 -6.45 19.51
N ALA A 96 0.23 -6.65 18.43
CA ALA A 96 0.27 -7.91 17.69
C ALA A 96 0.79 -9.09 18.55
N ILE A 97 1.84 -8.87 19.35
CA ILE A 97 2.37 -9.89 20.26
C ILE A 97 1.33 -10.22 21.35
N LEU A 98 0.71 -9.22 21.95
CA LEU A 98 -0.33 -9.42 22.96
C LEU A 98 -1.54 -10.15 22.39
N ALA A 99 -2.05 -9.75 21.23
CA ALA A 99 -3.17 -10.42 20.57
C ALA A 99 -2.86 -11.89 20.29
N ALA A 100 -1.64 -12.20 19.83
CA ALA A 100 -1.19 -13.57 19.63
C ALA A 100 -1.13 -14.37 20.94
N ALA A 101 -0.61 -13.77 22.02
CA ALA A 101 -0.58 -14.39 23.35
C ALA A 101 -2.00 -14.66 23.90
N CYS A 102 -2.97 -13.83 23.53
CA CYS A 102 -4.39 -14.04 23.85
C CYS A 102 -5.12 -15.01 22.89
N GLY A 103 -4.41 -15.65 21.96
CA GLY A 103 -4.93 -16.70 21.09
C GLY A 103 -5.31 -16.27 19.67
N ALA A 104 -5.19 -14.99 19.31
CA ALA A 104 -5.42 -14.55 17.94
C ALA A 104 -4.34 -15.09 16.98
N LYS A 105 -4.74 -15.45 15.76
CA LYS A 105 -3.78 -15.80 14.71
C LYS A 105 -3.31 -14.51 14.02
N VAL A 106 -2.08 -14.09 14.30
CA VAL A 106 -1.57 -12.80 13.84
C VAL A 106 -0.61 -13.00 12.67
N ALA A 107 -0.90 -12.33 11.56
CA ALA A 107 -0.01 -12.22 10.40
C ALA A 107 0.26 -10.73 10.15
N LYS A 108 1.20 -10.17 10.91
CA LYS A 108 1.47 -8.73 10.89
C LYS A 108 2.31 -8.33 9.68
N HIS A 109 1.83 -7.37 8.89
CA HIS A 109 2.65 -6.77 7.82
C HIS A 109 3.56 -5.66 8.39
N GLY A 110 4.85 -5.70 8.05
CA GLY A 110 5.84 -4.70 8.47
C GLY A 110 6.72 -4.23 7.30
N ASN A 111 7.10 -2.95 7.29
CA ASN A 111 7.83 -2.35 6.17
C ASN A 111 9.37 -2.56 6.28
N ARG A 112 9.99 -1.93 7.28
CA ARG A 112 11.42 -2.10 7.61
C ARG A 112 11.55 -2.38 9.11
N SER A 113 12.32 -3.41 9.47
CA SER A 113 12.92 -3.52 10.80
C SER A 113 14.43 -3.30 10.69
N VAL A 114 15.08 -2.98 11.82
CA VAL A 114 16.54 -2.77 11.93
C VAL A 114 17.34 -4.00 11.45
N SER A 115 16.70 -5.17 11.34
CA SER A 115 17.31 -6.45 10.98
C SER A 115 16.64 -7.20 9.81
N SER A 116 15.56 -6.70 9.20
CA SER A 116 14.83 -7.45 8.16
C SER A 116 14.31 -6.59 7.00
N ARG A 117 14.47 -7.12 5.78
CA ARG A 117 13.89 -6.60 4.53
C ARG A 117 12.54 -7.29 4.24
N TYR A 118 11.61 -7.27 5.20
CA TYR A 118 10.35 -8.00 5.10
C TYR A 118 9.48 -7.53 3.93
N ALA A 119 9.03 -6.27 3.88
CA ALA A 119 8.19 -5.80 2.79
C ALA A 119 8.85 -5.91 1.39
N PRO A 120 10.16 -5.60 1.19
CA PRO A 120 10.81 -5.83 -0.10
C PRO A 120 10.89 -7.31 -0.54
N HIS A 121 10.84 -8.26 0.40
CA HIS A 121 10.81 -9.68 0.05
C HIS A 121 9.44 -10.07 -0.53
N PHE A 122 8.36 -9.62 0.10
CA PHE A 122 7.00 -9.96 -0.30
C PHE A 122 6.46 -9.11 -1.45
N HIS A 123 6.94 -7.88 -1.62
CA HIS A 123 6.55 -6.98 -2.70
C HIS A 123 7.75 -6.59 -3.58
N PRO A 124 8.31 -7.53 -4.36
CA PRO A 124 9.50 -7.27 -5.18
C PRO A 124 9.29 -6.15 -6.21
N ALA A 125 8.06 -5.95 -6.68
CA ALA A 125 7.67 -4.85 -7.57
C ALA A 125 7.99 -3.45 -7.00
N MET A 126 8.07 -3.32 -5.67
CA MET A 126 8.42 -2.05 -5.02
C MET A 126 9.82 -1.54 -5.39
N LYS A 127 10.70 -2.38 -5.93
CA LYS A 127 12.02 -1.96 -6.43
C LYS A 127 11.94 -0.97 -7.60
N HIS A 128 10.84 -1.00 -8.37
CA HIS A 128 10.65 -0.13 -9.53
C HIS A 128 10.15 1.27 -9.14
N VAL A 129 9.33 1.37 -8.09
CA VAL A 129 8.77 2.65 -7.61
C VAL A 129 9.59 3.27 -6.47
N GLY A 130 10.33 2.46 -5.71
CA GLY A 130 11.10 2.88 -4.54
C GLY A 130 12.09 4.02 -4.78
N PRO A 131 12.98 3.93 -5.80
CA PRO A 131 13.92 5.00 -6.14
C PRO A 131 13.21 6.31 -6.52
N VAL A 132 12.14 6.22 -7.33
CA VAL A 132 11.35 7.39 -7.74
C VAL A 132 10.74 8.09 -6.53
N ARG A 133 10.11 7.33 -5.62
CA ARG A 133 9.55 7.88 -4.37
C ARG A 133 10.60 8.57 -3.51
N LYS A 134 11.80 7.99 -3.41
CA LYS A 134 12.92 8.60 -2.68
C LYS A 134 13.34 9.93 -3.31
N SER A 135 13.45 9.97 -4.64
CA SER A 135 13.81 11.19 -5.38
C SER A 135 12.74 12.27 -5.32
N MET A 136 11.45 11.89 -5.37
CA MET A 136 10.33 12.84 -5.25
C MET A 136 10.29 13.54 -3.90
N GLY A 137 10.70 12.88 -2.82
CA GLY A 137 10.76 13.46 -1.46
C GLY A 137 9.41 13.81 -0.84
N ILE A 138 8.29 13.57 -1.53
CA ILE A 138 6.93 13.82 -1.06
C ILE A 138 6.13 12.52 -0.95
N ARG A 139 5.07 12.54 -0.12
CA ARG A 139 4.14 11.41 0.02
C ARG A 139 3.41 11.15 -1.29
N SER A 140 2.97 9.91 -1.53
CA SER A 140 2.08 9.52 -2.64
C SER A 140 1.08 8.44 -2.18
N VAL A 141 0.23 7.95 -3.08
CA VAL A 141 -0.67 6.80 -2.82
C VAL A 141 0.06 5.57 -2.23
N PHE A 142 1.35 5.38 -2.54
CA PHE A 142 2.15 4.28 -1.97
C PHE A 142 2.48 4.45 -0.48
N ASN A 143 2.24 5.62 0.12
CA ASN A 143 2.37 5.83 1.56
C ASN A 143 1.19 5.28 2.36
N ILE A 144 0.03 5.12 1.73
CA ILE A 144 -1.16 4.51 2.37
C ILE A 144 -1.32 3.04 2.00
N LEU A 145 -0.56 2.54 1.03
CA LEU A 145 -0.67 1.19 0.50
C LEU A 145 -0.29 0.09 1.50
N GLY A 146 0.73 0.31 2.34
CA GLY A 146 1.35 -0.74 3.16
C GLY A 146 0.37 -1.60 3.98
N PRO A 147 -0.55 -0.99 4.75
CA PRO A 147 -1.59 -1.71 5.49
C PRO A 147 -2.57 -2.55 4.65
N LEU A 148 -2.74 -2.21 3.37
CA LEU A 148 -3.76 -2.79 2.49
C LEU A 148 -3.24 -3.98 1.68
N ILE A 149 -1.92 -4.18 1.61
CA ILE A 149 -1.31 -5.20 0.76
C ILE A 149 -0.66 -6.33 1.57
N ASN A 150 -1.25 -6.72 2.70
CA ASN A 150 -0.71 -7.83 3.48
C ASN A 150 -0.64 -9.12 2.62
N PRO A 151 0.54 -9.74 2.41
CA PRO A 151 0.70 -10.93 1.57
C PRO A 151 -0.05 -12.17 2.07
N ALA A 152 -0.44 -12.19 3.35
CA ALA A 152 -1.26 -13.24 3.95
C ALA A 152 -2.77 -13.03 3.76
N LYS A 153 -3.18 -11.90 3.12
CA LYS A 153 -4.58 -11.54 2.86
C LYS A 153 -5.47 -11.65 4.11
N CYS A 154 -5.01 -11.03 5.20
CA CYS A 154 -5.73 -11.05 6.48
C CYS A 154 -7.16 -10.56 6.30
N GLN A 155 -8.12 -11.32 6.85
CA GLN A 155 -9.55 -10.99 6.76
C GLN A 155 -9.96 -9.93 7.78
N THR A 156 -9.11 -9.70 8.78
CA THR A 156 -9.35 -8.71 9.82
C THR A 156 -8.09 -7.89 10.02
N SER A 157 -8.26 -6.57 10.13
CA SER A 157 -7.15 -5.67 10.36
C SER A 157 -7.56 -4.53 11.28
N VAL A 158 -6.62 -4.10 12.12
CA VAL A 158 -6.67 -2.82 12.82
C VAL A 158 -5.65 -1.92 12.14
N ILE A 159 -6.15 -0.91 11.42
CA ILE A 159 -5.32 -0.01 10.62
C ILE A 159 -5.28 1.38 11.23
N GLY A 160 -4.08 1.80 11.66
CA GLY A 160 -3.82 3.19 12.04
C GLY A 160 -3.50 4.07 10.82
N VAL A 161 -4.17 5.22 10.72
CA VAL A 161 -3.90 6.22 9.68
C VAL A 161 -3.29 7.49 10.28
N TYR A 162 -2.37 8.13 9.56
CA TYR A 162 -1.67 9.34 10.06
C TYR A 162 -2.54 10.61 10.05
N THR A 163 -3.73 10.56 9.44
CA THR A 163 -4.67 11.69 9.37
C THR A 163 -6.11 11.19 9.33
N PRO A 164 -7.06 11.86 10.01
CA PRO A 164 -8.49 11.50 9.97
C PRO A 164 -9.08 11.49 8.55
N ALA A 165 -8.54 12.28 7.62
CA ALA A 165 -9.03 12.35 6.24
C ALA A 165 -8.89 11.01 5.47
N LEU A 166 -8.12 10.06 6.00
CA LEU A 166 -7.97 8.72 5.40
C LEU A 166 -9.00 7.72 5.92
N LEU A 167 -9.76 8.03 6.98
CA LEU A 167 -10.68 7.06 7.59
C LEU A 167 -11.74 6.56 6.60
N ASP A 168 -12.39 7.48 5.88
CA ASP A 168 -13.43 7.11 4.90
C ASP A 168 -12.87 6.32 3.73
N LEU A 169 -11.65 6.65 3.28
CA LEU A 169 -10.96 5.92 2.21
C LEU A 169 -10.67 4.48 2.64
N PHE A 170 -10.08 4.30 3.83
CA PHE A 170 -9.77 2.97 4.36
C PHE A 170 -11.02 2.17 4.73
N GLY A 171 -12.15 2.83 5.04
CA GLY A 171 -13.44 2.15 5.24
C GLY A 171 -14.04 1.56 3.95
N GLN A 172 -13.63 2.08 2.79
CA GLN A 172 -14.16 1.69 1.47
C GLN A 172 -13.25 0.75 0.68
N VAL A 173 -11.99 0.60 1.08
CA VAL A 173 -10.99 -0.24 0.41
C VAL A 173 -10.72 -1.51 1.23
N ARG A 174 -10.64 -2.67 0.56
CA ARG A 174 -10.39 -3.97 1.20
C ARG A 174 -9.30 -4.78 0.51
#